data_AF-A0A5S9MBR7-F1
#
_entry.id   AF-A0A5S9MBR7-F1
#
_cell.length_a   1.000
_cell.length_b   1.000
_cell.length_c   1.000
_cell.angle_alpha   90.00
_cell.angle_beta   90.00
_cell.angle_gamma   90.00
#
_symmetry.space_group_name_H-M   'P 1'
#
loop_
_entity.id
_entity.type
_entity.pdbx_description
1 polymer ?
#
loop_
_entity_poly.entity_id
_entity_poly.type
_entity_poly.pdbx_seq_one_letter_code
_entity_poly.pdbx_strand_id
1 'polypeptide(L)'
;MTGGGGESTYEINRSLSIAAKETNIPVAVGSQMAALKDKEERRTYEVVRKVNPDGIVFANLGSEATMKQAQEAVNMLEANMLQIHLNVIQEIVMPEGDRDFRGALERIAAIVESVGVPCCCKKKSGLA
;
A
#
# COMPACT_ATOMS: atom_id res chain seq x y z
N MET A 1 3.62 -3.05 -7.25
CA MET A 1 4.55 -4.00 -6.58
C MET A 1 3.72 -5.08 -5.89
N THR A 2 4.29 -5.80 -4.93
CA THR A 2 3.73 -7.02 -4.32
C THR A 2 3.80 -6.96 -2.78
N GLY A 3 3.40 -8.06 -2.16
CA GLY A 3 3.28 -8.25 -0.72
C GLY A 3 2.02 -9.07 -0.46
N GLY A 4 2.02 -9.89 0.60
CA GLY A 4 1.03 -10.94 0.76
C GLY A 4 1.31 -12.10 -0.20
N GLY A 5 1.19 -13.34 0.27
CA GLY A 5 1.58 -14.53 -0.49
C GLY A 5 2.91 -15.13 -0.03
N GLY A 6 3.30 -14.86 1.22
CA GLY A 6 4.42 -15.53 1.88
C GLY A 6 5.79 -15.26 1.28
N GLU A 7 6.63 -16.30 1.27
CA GLU A 7 8.09 -16.20 1.08
C GLU A 7 8.50 -15.57 -0.26
N SER A 8 7.77 -15.88 -1.34
CA SER A 8 8.08 -15.36 -2.67
C SER A 8 7.97 -13.83 -2.73
N THR A 9 6.93 -13.27 -2.11
CA THR A 9 6.72 -11.81 -2.09
C THR A 9 7.61 -11.12 -1.08
N TYR A 10 7.98 -11.80 0.01
CA TYR A 10 9.00 -11.34 0.95
C TYR A 10 10.35 -11.10 0.23
N GLU A 11 10.85 -12.08 -0.52
CA GLU A 11 12.15 -11.95 -1.20
C GLU A 11 12.14 -10.89 -2.31
N ILE A 12 11.01 -10.71 -3.00
CA ILE A 12 10.85 -9.62 -3.98
C ILE A 12 10.92 -8.26 -3.29
N ASN A 13 10.13 -8.04 -2.23
CA ASN A 13 10.14 -6.77 -1.49
C ASN A 13 11.49 -6.50 -0.84
N ARG A 14 12.16 -7.54 -0.33
CA ARG A 14 13.53 -7.47 0.20
C ARG A 14 14.50 -6.99 -0.88
N SER A 15 14.55 -7.67 -2.01
CA SER A 15 15.49 -7.37 -3.10
C SER A 15 15.29 -5.98 -3.68
N LEU A 16 14.04 -5.57 -3.89
CA LEU A 16 13.72 -4.21 -4.35
C LEU A 16 14.11 -3.15 -3.31
N SER A 17 13.93 -3.43 -2.01
CA SER A 17 14.33 -2.51 -0.94
C SER A 17 15.86 -2.35 -0.85
N ILE A 18 16.63 -3.44 -1.05
CA ILE A 18 18.10 -3.38 -1.15
C ILE A 18 18.48 -2.46 -2.32
N ALA A 19 17.95 -2.72 -3.51
CA ALA A 19 18.27 -1.91 -4.69
C ALA A 19 17.90 -0.43 -4.48
N ALA A 20 16.75 -0.16 -3.88
CA ALA A 20 16.30 1.20 -3.57
C ALA A 20 17.24 1.92 -2.60
N LYS A 21 17.73 1.21 -1.58
CA LYS A 21 18.73 1.74 -0.63
C LYS A 21 20.04 2.09 -1.32
N GLU A 22 20.60 1.16 -2.10
CA GLU A 22 21.89 1.35 -2.77
C GLU A 22 21.86 2.46 -3.83
N THR A 23 20.67 2.73 -4.40
CA THR A 23 20.49 3.75 -5.44
C THR A 23 19.84 5.04 -4.95
N ASN A 24 19.51 5.12 -3.65
CA ASN A 24 18.83 6.26 -3.03
C ASN A 24 17.55 6.70 -3.75
N ILE A 25 16.72 5.73 -4.17
CA ILE A 25 15.40 6.00 -4.78
C ILE A 25 14.27 5.56 -3.84
N PRO A 26 13.07 6.17 -3.94
CA PRO A 26 11.91 5.72 -3.18
C PRO A 26 11.45 4.31 -3.57
N VAL A 27 10.92 3.57 -2.60
CA VAL A 27 10.31 2.24 -2.80
C VAL A 27 8.87 2.22 -2.30
N ALA A 28 7.96 1.57 -3.05
CA ALA A 28 6.53 1.59 -2.75
C ALA A 28 5.94 0.18 -2.74
N VAL A 29 5.38 -0.28 -1.63
CA VAL A 29 4.86 -1.67 -1.54
C VAL A 29 3.61 -1.92 -2.41
N GLY A 30 3.24 -3.19 -2.56
CA GLY A 30 1.90 -3.60 -3.00
C GLY A 30 0.80 -3.19 -1.99
N SER A 31 -0.47 -3.45 -2.32
CA SER A 31 -1.58 -3.16 -1.40
C SER A 31 -1.41 -3.92 -0.08
N GLN A 32 -1.31 -3.20 1.04
CA GLN A 32 -1.12 -3.79 2.37
C GLN A 32 -2.37 -4.47 2.94
N MET A 33 -3.48 -4.51 2.19
CA MET A 33 -4.73 -5.12 2.64
C MET A 33 -4.54 -6.60 3.05
N ALA A 34 -3.63 -7.35 2.43
CA ALA A 34 -3.31 -8.70 2.85
C ALA A 34 -2.76 -8.76 4.29
N ALA A 35 -1.79 -7.90 4.63
CA ALA A 35 -1.20 -7.82 5.96
C ALA A 35 -2.12 -7.24 7.04
N LEU A 36 -3.14 -6.48 6.63
CA LEU A 36 -4.19 -5.99 7.52
C LEU A 36 -5.24 -7.07 7.83
N LYS A 37 -5.47 -8.01 6.90
CA LYS A 37 -6.39 -9.15 7.07
C LYS A 37 -5.73 -10.32 7.78
N ASP A 38 -4.47 -10.59 7.46
CA ASP A 38 -3.67 -11.67 8.03
C ASP A 38 -2.34 -11.12 8.56
N LYS A 39 -2.12 -11.28 9.86
CA LYS A 39 -0.91 -10.78 10.53
C LYS A 39 0.35 -11.53 10.08
N GLU A 40 0.23 -12.79 9.65
CA GLU A 40 1.38 -13.57 9.18
C GLU A 40 2.01 -12.96 7.91
N GLU A 41 1.20 -12.26 7.11
CA GLU A 41 1.65 -11.60 5.89
C GLU A 41 2.41 -10.30 6.14
N ARG A 42 2.34 -9.73 7.36
CA ARG A 42 3.06 -8.47 7.71
C ARG A 42 4.55 -8.55 7.45
N ARG A 43 5.16 -9.72 7.69
CA ARG A 43 6.60 -9.93 7.47
C ARG A 43 7.02 -9.63 6.04
N THR A 44 6.15 -9.89 5.05
CA THR A 44 6.39 -9.65 3.62
C THR A 44 6.48 -8.16 3.27
N TYR A 45 6.00 -7.27 4.14
CA TYR A 45 6.04 -5.81 3.98
C TYR A 45 7.09 -5.18 4.88
N GLU A 46 7.12 -5.54 6.17
CA GLU A 46 8.05 -4.98 7.17
C GLU A 46 9.53 -5.15 6.79
N VAL A 47 9.85 -6.17 5.99
CA VAL A 47 11.20 -6.37 5.43
C VAL A 47 11.71 -5.15 4.68
N VAL A 48 10.83 -4.36 4.05
CA VAL A 48 11.20 -3.16 3.30
C VAL A 48 11.87 -2.15 4.22
N ARG A 49 11.23 -1.78 5.34
CA ARG A 49 11.81 -0.84 6.32
C ARG A 49 13.00 -1.44 7.07
N LYS A 50 12.98 -2.75 7.38
CA LYS A 50 14.13 -3.43 8.01
C LYS A 50 15.41 -3.34 7.18
N VAL A 51 15.30 -3.45 5.86
CA VAL A 51 16.44 -3.40 4.93
C VAL A 51 16.85 -1.97 4.60
N ASN A 52 15.86 -1.09 4.42
CA ASN A 52 16.03 0.31 4.05
C ASN A 52 15.51 1.23 5.18
N PRO A 53 16.20 1.27 6.34
CA PRO A 53 15.73 2.00 7.53
C PRO A 53 15.60 3.50 7.27
N ASP A 54 16.52 4.09 6.52
CA ASP A 54 16.61 5.54 6.30
C ASP A 54 16.03 6.01 4.96
N GLY A 55 15.61 5.08 4.10
CA GLY A 55 15.09 5.42 2.77
C GLY A 55 13.64 5.90 2.76
N ILE A 56 13.22 6.40 1.61
CA ILE A 56 11.85 6.85 1.39
C ILE A 56 10.96 5.64 1.05
N VAL A 57 10.04 5.28 1.95
CA VAL A 57 9.12 4.16 1.79
C VAL A 57 7.68 4.65 1.66
N PHE A 58 6.97 4.17 0.64
CA PHE A 58 5.56 4.48 0.43
C PHE A 58 4.67 3.30 0.80
N ALA A 59 3.74 3.54 1.72
CA ALA A 59 2.63 2.64 2.01
C ALA A 59 1.61 2.65 0.87
N ASN A 60 0.76 1.63 0.79
CA ASN A 60 -0.19 1.51 -0.32
C ASN A 60 -1.47 0.78 0.10
N LEU A 61 -2.61 1.44 -0.09
CA LEU A 61 -3.95 0.93 0.17
C LEU A 61 -4.93 1.35 -0.93
N GLY A 62 -6.08 0.67 -0.98
CA GLY A 62 -7.19 1.07 -1.86
C GLY A 62 -8.06 2.16 -1.22
N SER A 63 -8.87 2.84 -2.03
CA SER A 63 -9.80 3.90 -1.60
C SER A 63 -10.94 3.43 -0.69
N GLU A 64 -11.11 2.12 -0.55
CA GLU A 64 -12.05 1.47 0.36
C GLU A 64 -11.53 1.33 1.79
N ALA A 65 -10.24 1.61 2.03
CA ALA A 65 -9.65 1.50 3.37
C ALA A 65 -10.31 2.46 4.38
N THR A 66 -10.35 2.02 5.64
CA THR A 66 -10.75 2.86 6.77
C THR A 66 -9.57 3.71 7.26
N MET A 67 -9.85 4.80 7.99
CA MET A 67 -8.80 5.62 8.65
C MET A 67 -7.86 4.76 9.51
N LYS A 68 -8.41 3.83 10.30
CA LYS A 68 -7.63 2.94 11.16
C LYS A 68 -6.68 2.04 10.35
N GLN A 69 -7.17 1.47 9.26
CA GLN A 69 -6.35 0.66 8.35
C GLN A 69 -5.24 1.49 7.69
N ALA A 70 -5.55 2.73 7.32
CA ALA A 70 -4.56 3.64 6.75
C ALA A 70 -3.44 3.97 7.74
N GLN A 71 -3.79 4.28 8.99
CA GLN A 71 -2.81 4.49 10.05
C GLN A 71 -1.96 3.24 10.30
N GLU A 72 -2.59 2.07 10.36
CA GLU A 72 -1.90 0.80 10.58
C GLU A 72 -0.93 0.46 9.44
N ALA A 73 -1.31 0.73 8.19
CA ALA A 73 -0.45 0.53 7.03
C ALA A 73 0.76 1.47 7.01
N VAL A 74 0.57 2.75 7.37
CA VAL A 74 1.66 3.72 7.50
C VAL A 74 2.61 3.29 8.63
N ASN A 75 2.07 2.95 9.79
CA ASN A 75 2.86 2.56 10.96
C ASN A 75 3.64 1.25 10.73
N MET A 76 3.06 0.28 10.01
CA MET A 76 3.72 -1.00 9.68
C MET A 76 5.06 -0.82 8.98
N LEU A 77 5.22 0.26 8.21
CA LEU A 77 6.40 0.53 7.41
C LEU A 77 7.17 1.76 7.88
N GLU A 78 6.67 2.47 8.91
CA GLU A 78 7.10 3.83 9.22
C GLU A 78 7.15 4.68 7.93
N ALA A 79 6.09 4.59 7.13
CA ALA A 79 6.10 5.09 5.76
C ALA A 79 6.21 6.62 5.72
N ASN A 80 6.88 7.14 4.70
CA ASN A 80 7.01 8.57 4.45
C ASN A 80 5.80 9.15 3.69
N MET A 81 5.01 8.31 3.04
CA MET A 81 3.82 8.69 2.27
C MET A 81 2.86 7.51 2.16
N LEU A 82 1.56 7.78 2.07
CA LEU A 82 0.53 6.80 1.75
C LEU A 82 0.04 6.96 0.30
N GLN A 83 0.15 5.90 -0.49
CA GLN A 83 -0.50 5.82 -1.80
C GLN A 83 -1.90 5.25 -1.66
N ILE A 84 -2.89 5.96 -2.20
CA ILE A 84 -4.28 5.49 -2.30
C ILE A 84 -4.52 5.15 -3.77
N HIS A 85 -4.68 3.86 -4.07
CA HIS A 85 -4.95 3.45 -5.43
C HIS A 85 -6.46 3.40 -5.71
N LEU A 86 -6.86 3.92 -6.87
CA LEU A 86 -8.22 3.89 -7.36
C LEU A 86 -8.37 2.72 -8.35
N ASN A 87 -9.17 1.72 -8.00
CA ASN A 87 -9.41 0.52 -8.81
C ASN A 87 -10.77 0.48 -9.50
N VAL A 88 -11.46 1.62 -9.63
CA VAL A 88 -12.85 1.71 -10.14
C VAL A 88 -13.12 0.83 -11.37
N ILE A 89 -12.25 0.87 -12.39
CA ILE A 89 -12.41 0.08 -13.62
C ILE A 89 -12.25 -1.43 -13.34
N GLN A 90 -11.25 -1.80 -12.54
CA GLN A 90 -10.99 -3.21 -12.20
C GLN A 90 -12.17 -3.79 -11.41
N GLU A 91 -12.67 -3.03 -10.43
CA GLU A 91 -13.85 -3.40 -9.63
C GLU A 91 -15.06 -3.61 -10.53
N ILE A 92 -15.37 -2.68 -11.44
CA ILE A 92 -16.51 -2.77 -12.37
C ILE A 92 -16.46 -4.00 -13.28
N VAL A 93 -15.26 -4.48 -13.65
CA VAL A 93 -15.11 -5.65 -14.54
C VAL A 93 -15.19 -6.97 -13.76
N MET A 94 -14.75 -6.99 -12.49
CA MET A 94 -14.81 -8.19 -11.65
C MET A 94 -16.26 -8.53 -11.27
N PRO A 95 -16.71 -9.80 -11.40
CA PRO A 95 -18.07 -10.20 -11.00
C PRO A 95 -18.41 -9.84 -9.55
N GLU A 96 -17.43 -9.95 -8.67
CA GLU A 96 -17.48 -9.68 -7.24
C GLU A 96 -17.04 -8.27 -6.84
N GLY A 97 -16.62 -7.46 -7.81
CA GLY A 97 -16.08 -6.14 -7.53
C GLY A 97 -17.15 -5.13 -7.14
N ASP A 98 -16.71 -4.03 -6.52
CA ASP A 98 -17.62 -2.97 -6.08
C ASP A 98 -18.30 -2.28 -7.29
N ARG A 99 -19.52 -1.78 -7.06
CA ARG A 99 -20.31 -1.01 -8.02
C ARG A 99 -20.74 0.34 -7.46
N ASP A 100 -20.54 0.59 -6.16
CA ASP A 100 -20.91 1.83 -5.49
C ASP A 100 -19.68 2.57 -4.94
N PHE A 101 -19.21 3.55 -5.69
CA PHE A 101 -18.06 4.36 -5.32
C PHE A 101 -18.44 5.64 -4.57
N ARG A 102 -19.71 5.80 -4.16
CA ARG A 102 -20.13 6.95 -3.35
C ARG A 102 -19.38 6.94 -2.01
N GLY A 103 -19.09 8.13 -1.50
CA GLY A 103 -18.34 8.28 -0.25
C GLY A 103 -16.82 8.12 -0.40
N ALA A 104 -16.29 7.80 -1.59
CA ALA A 104 -14.85 7.57 -1.76
C ALA A 104 -14.01 8.83 -1.49
N LEU A 105 -14.47 10.00 -1.95
CA LEU A 105 -13.77 11.26 -1.68
C LEU A 105 -13.78 11.60 -0.19
N GLU A 106 -14.91 11.38 0.48
CA GLU A 106 -15.08 11.60 1.92
C GLU A 106 -14.18 10.66 2.74
N ARG A 107 -14.10 9.38 2.35
CA ARG A 107 -13.17 8.41 2.96
C ARG A 107 -11.72 8.83 2.75
N ILE A 108 -11.36 9.24 1.53
CA ILE A 108 -10.00 9.69 1.22
C ILE A 108 -9.65 10.94 2.05
N ALA A 109 -10.56 11.91 2.13
CA ALA A 109 -10.35 13.11 2.94
C ALA A 109 -10.11 12.75 4.41
N ALA A 110 -10.93 11.86 4.98
CA ALA A 110 -10.77 11.39 6.35
C ALA A 110 -9.43 10.65 6.58
N ILE A 111 -8.98 9.86 5.59
CA ILE A 111 -7.66 9.21 5.65
C ILE A 111 -6.55 10.28 5.67
N VAL A 112 -6.58 11.23 4.75
CA VAL A 112 -5.58 12.31 4.62
C VAL A 112 -5.43 13.07 5.93
N GLU A 113 -6.54 13.37 6.61
CA GLU A 113 -6.53 14.06 7.90
C GLU A 113 -5.95 13.20 9.04
N SER A 114 -6.07 11.88 8.95
CA SER A 114 -5.69 10.96 10.03
C SER A 114 -4.21 10.53 10.04
N VAL A 115 -3.61 10.27 8.88
CA VAL A 115 -2.39 9.44 8.79
C VAL A 115 -1.07 10.14 9.15
N GLY A 116 -1.07 11.48 9.23
CA GLY A 116 0.11 12.27 9.60
C GLY A 116 1.25 12.29 8.58
N VAL A 117 1.06 11.70 7.40
CA VAL A 117 2.03 11.70 6.28
C VAL A 117 1.35 12.17 4.99
N PRO A 118 2.09 12.68 4.00
CA PRO A 118 1.53 13.01 2.71
C PRO A 118 0.78 11.82 2.08
N CYS A 119 -0.30 12.12 1.37
CA CYS A 119 -1.08 11.12 0.62
C CYS A 119 -1.03 11.41 -0.88
N CYS A 120 -0.97 10.36 -1.69
CA CYS A 120 -1.00 10.46 -3.15
C CYS A 120 -2.03 9.49 -3.74
N CYS A 121 -2.98 10.02 -4.52
CA CYS A 121 -3.91 9.19 -5.28
C CYS A 121 -3.25 8.71 -6.58
N LYS A 122 -3.37 7.42 -6.89
CA LYS A 122 -2.89 6.85 -8.17
C LYS A 122 -3.95 5.98 -8.82
N LYS A 123 -3.97 5.93 -10.14
CA LYS A 123 -4.82 5.00 -10.90
C LYS A 123 -4.05 3.70 -11.14
N LYS A 124 -4.67 2.54 -10.97
CA LYS A 124 -4.14 1.31 -11.60
C LYS A 124 -4.45 1.39 -13.09
N SER A 125 -3.43 1.21 -13.93
CA SER A 125 -3.63 1.05 -15.37
C SER A 125 -4.62 -0.09 -15.60
N GLY A 126 -5.82 0.24 -16.07
CA GLY A 126 -6.77 -0.74 -16.57
C GLY A 126 -6.39 -1.07 -18.00
N LEU A 127 -6.40 -2.37 -18.33
CA LEU A 127 -6.03 -3.00 -19.61
C LEU A 127 -4.55 -3.42 -19.67
N ALA A 128 -4.33 -4.71 -19.47
CA ALA A 128 -3.45 -5.53 -20.30
C ALA A 128 -4.36 -6.40 -21.18
#